data_AF-V5IDN9-F1
#
_entry.id   AF-V5IDN9-F1
#
_cell.length_a   1.000
_cell.length_b   1.000
_cell.length_c   1.000
_cell.angle_alpha   90.00
_cell.angle_beta   90.00
_cell.angle_gamma   90.00
#
_symmetry.space_group_name_H-M   'P 1'
#
loop_
_entity.id
_entity.type
_entity.pdbx_description
1 polymer ?
#
loop_
_entity_poly.entity_id
_entity_poly.type
_entity_poly.pdbx_seq_one_letter_code
_entity_poly.pdbx_strand_id
1 'polypeptide(L)' 'PDKDKCSDRLSGGWWFKTCNEANLNGRKFAYRSTTKALGITWHIKGQDESYYYPYDSVEMKIRDDDYGFCTGAFKS' A
#
# COMPACT_ATOMS: atom_id res chain seq x y z
N PRO A 1 -1.88 9.34 17.72
CA PRO A 1 -2.37 9.10 16.34
C PRO A 1 -1.23 8.64 15.44
N ASP A 2 -1.41 7.55 14.71
CA ASP A 2 -0.46 7.13 13.69
C ASP A 2 -0.37 8.24 12.65
N LYS A 3 0.81 8.88 12.58
CA LYS A 3 1.10 9.98 11.67
C LYS A 3 2.34 9.61 10.89
N ASP A 4 2.26 9.77 9.58
CA ASP A 4 3.47 9.79 8.76
C ASP A 4 4.28 11.04 9.13
N LYS A 5 5.58 10.86 9.33
CA LYS A 5 6.54 11.93 9.63
C LYS A 5 7.12 12.56 8.36
N CYS A 6 6.88 11.97 7.19
CA CYS A 6 7.52 12.34 5.93
C CYS A 6 6.50 12.84 4.89
N SER A 7 5.22 12.88 5.27
CA SER A 7 4.16 13.54 4.53
C SER A 7 3.22 14.24 5.51
N ASP A 8 2.99 15.53 5.28
CA ASP A 8 2.09 16.34 6.09
C ASP A 8 0.61 16.03 5.82
N ARG A 9 0.32 15.30 4.72
CA ARG A 9 -1.04 15.02 4.25
C ARG A 9 -1.15 13.61 3.70
N LEU A 10 -1.82 12.75 4.48
CA LEU A 10 -2.29 11.45 4.04
C LEU A 10 -3.81 11.47 3.94
N SER A 11 -4.36 10.61 3.08
CA SER A 11 -5.80 10.40 2.98
C SER A 11 -6.15 8.93 3.14
N GLY A 12 -7.39 8.65 3.56
CA GLY A 12 -7.82 7.30 3.89
C GLY A 12 -7.26 6.79 5.22
N GLY A 13 -7.90 5.76 5.78
CA GLY A 13 -7.37 5.02 6.92
C GLY A 13 -6.39 3.95 6.45
N TRP A 14 -5.25 3.83 7.12
CA TRP A 14 -4.22 2.84 6.79
C TRP A 14 -3.38 2.51 8.04
N TRP A 15 -2.59 1.44 7.97
CA TRP A 15 -1.58 1.11 8.98
C TRP A 15 -0.32 1.94 8.76
N PHE A 16 -0.42 3.24 9.02
CA PHE A 16 0.69 4.17 8.79
C PHE A 16 1.86 3.94 9.75
N LYS A 17 3.09 4.09 9.23
CA LYS A 17 4.34 4.11 10.00
C LYS A 17 5.13 5.37 9.65
N THR A 18 6.42 5.41 9.98
CA THR A 18 7.32 6.49 9.57
C THR A 18 7.60 6.39 8.08
N CYS A 19 7.45 7.50 7.34
CA CYS A 19 7.56 7.59 5.88
C CYS A 19 6.60 6.62 5.19
N ASN A 20 5.40 7.09 4.85
CA ASN A 20 4.35 6.24 4.28
C ASN A 20 4.77 5.63 2.93
N GLU A 21 5.25 4.38 2.96
CA GLU A 21 5.69 3.67 1.77
C GLU A 21 4.54 3.03 0.97
N ALA A 22 3.39 2.80 1.59
CA ALA A 22 2.24 2.23 0.91
C ALA A 22 0.96 2.75 1.53
N ASN A 23 -0.02 3.09 0.71
CA ASN A 23 -1.37 3.43 1.15
C ASN A 23 -2.34 3.13 0.02
N LEU A 24 -2.94 1.93 0.04
CA LEU A 24 -3.90 1.52 -1.00
C LEU A 24 -5.29 2.13 -0.77
N ASN A 25 -5.53 2.70 0.41
CA ASN A 25 -6.75 3.44 0.76
C ASN A 25 -6.64 4.95 0.49
N GLY A 26 -5.54 5.39 -0.13
CA GLY A 26 -5.33 6.78 -0.49
C GLY A 26 -6.31 7.28 -1.55
N ARG A 27 -6.38 8.60 -1.72
CA ARG A 27 -7.29 9.24 -2.67
C ARG A 27 -7.02 8.75 -4.08
N LYS A 28 -8.06 8.35 -4.78
CA LYS A 28 -7.99 8.02 -6.21
C LYS A 28 -7.75 9.30 -7.02
N PHE A 29 -6.69 9.29 -7.83
CA PHE A 29 -6.42 10.34 -8.81
C PHE A 29 -6.50 9.76 -10.23
N ALA A 30 -7.01 10.56 -11.17
CA ALA A 30 -7.00 10.23 -12.61
C ALA A 30 -5.69 10.63 -13.31
N TYR A 31 -4.85 11.41 -12.63
CA TYR A 31 -3.58 11.92 -13.11
C TYR A 31 -2.56 11.94 -11.97
N ARG A 32 -1.30 12.24 -12.31
CA ARG A 32 -0.19 12.32 -11.34
C ARG A 32 -0.53 13.30 -10.21
N SER A 33 -0.53 12.83 -8.96
CA SER A 33 -0.69 13.71 -7.79
C SER A 33 0.48 14.69 -7.70
N THR A 34 0.22 15.93 -7.30
CA THR A 34 1.27 16.91 -6.97
C THR A 34 1.76 16.76 -5.53
N THR A 35 0.99 16.08 -4.68
CA THR A 35 1.30 15.86 -3.27
C THR A 35 1.77 14.42 -3.07
N LYS A 36 2.94 14.26 -2.45
CA LYS A 36 3.52 12.96 -2.11
C LYS A 36 2.58 12.20 -1.18
N ALA A 37 2.37 10.91 -1.44
CA ALA A 37 1.64 9.99 -0.56
C ALA A 37 0.17 10.37 -0.24
N LEU A 38 -0.40 11.35 -0.93
CA LEU A 38 -1.82 11.71 -0.78
C LEU A 38 -2.73 10.73 -1.51
N GLY A 39 -2.26 10.17 -2.62
CA GLY A 39 -3.02 9.24 -3.45
C GLY A 39 -2.85 7.79 -3.04
N ILE A 40 -3.47 6.90 -3.82
CA ILE A 40 -3.09 5.48 -3.80
C ILE A 40 -1.58 5.41 -4.06
N THR A 41 -0.84 4.86 -3.09
CA THR A 41 0.62 4.93 -3.04
C THR A 41 1.22 3.54 -2.90
N TRP A 42 2.23 3.24 -3.70
CA TRP A 42 3.11 2.09 -3.54
C TRP A 42 4.55 2.51 -3.90
N HIS A 43 5.37 2.70 -2.86
CA HIS A 43 6.75 3.11 -3.04
C HIS A 43 7.62 1.94 -3.48
N ILE A 44 8.36 2.14 -4.57
CA ILE A 44 9.36 1.22 -5.06
C ILE A 44 10.70 1.73 -4.54
N LYS A 45 11.37 0.92 -3.71
CA LYS A 45 12.64 1.29 -3.10
C LYS A 45 13.66 1.74 -4.16
N GLY A 46 14.20 2.95 -3.99
CA GLY A 46 15.14 3.57 -4.93
C GLY A 46 14.49 4.30 -6.11
N GLN A 47 13.16 4.41 -6.14
CA GLN A 47 12.41 5.16 -7.15
C GLN A 47 11.41 6.11 -6.49
N ASP A 48 11.90 7.27 -6.05
CA ASP A 48 11.06 8.29 -5.38
C ASP A 48 9.91 8.80 -6.26
N GLU A 49 10.03 8.72 -7.59
CA GLU A 49 8.94 9.07 -8.50
C GLU A 49 7.70 8.17 -8.34
N SER A 50 7.85 6.96 -7.80
CA SER A 50 6.75 6.01 -7.66
C SER A 50 5.68 6.45 -6.65
N TYR A 51 6.00 7.39 -5.77
CA TYR A 51 5.00 8.02 -4.88
C TYR A 51 3.90 8.78 -5.63
N TYR A 52 4.10 9.06 -6.91
CA TYR A 52 3.20 9.86 -7.72
C TYR A 52 2.51 9.07 -8.84
N TYR A 53 2.78 7.75 -8.95
CA TYR A 53 2.17 6.93 -9.99
C TYR A 53 0.65 6.84 -9.82
N PRO A 54 -0.13 7.08 -10.88
CA PRO A 54 -1.56 6.84 -10.85
C PRO A 54 -1.83 5.34 -10.95
N TYR A 55 -2.66 4.82 -10.04
CA TYR A 55 -3.13 3.44 -10.09
C TYR A 55 -4.58 3.42 -10.55
N ASP A 56 -4.88 2.71 -11.64
CA ASP A 56 -6.23 2.60 -12.20
C ASP A 56 -7.18 1.79 -11.32
N SER A 57 -6.68 0.70 -10.77
CA SER A 57 -7.36 -0.09 -9.76
C SER A 57 -6.35 -0.66 -8.77
N VAL A 58 -6.84 -0.99 -7.58
CA VAL A 58 -6.08 -1.72 -6.57
C VAL A 58 -7.00 -2.77 -5.96
N GLU A 59 -6.44 -3.93 -5.64
CA GLU A 59 -7.16 -5.02 -5.03
C GLU A 59 -6.23 -5.72 -4.04
N MET A 60 -6.69 -5.90 -2.80
CA MET A 60 -5.99 -6.67 -1.78
C MET A 60 -6.74 -7.98 -1.59
N LYS A 61 -6.02 -9.09 -1.64
CA LYS A 61 -6.56 -10.44 -1.40
C LYS A 61 -5.71 -11.14 -0.37
N ILE A 62 -6.36 -12.04 0.36
CA ILE A 62 -5.70 -12.99 1.27
C ILE A 62 -5.93 -14.40 0.73
N ARG A 63 -5.04 -15.31 1.12
CA ARG A 63 -5.14 -16.73 0.84
C ARG A 63 -4.45 -17.46 1.98
N ASP A 64 -4.88 -18.69 2.27
CA ASP A 64 -4.20 -19.53 3.24
C ASP A 64 -2.75 -19.76 2.81
N ASP A 65 -1.85 -19.77 3.79
CA ASP A 65 -0.40 -19.92 3.56
C ASP A 65 -0.07 -21.29 2.95
N ASP A 66 -0.85 -22.33 3.27
CA ASP A 66 -0.72 -23.69 2.75
C ASP A 66 -1.65 -24.00 1.56
N TYR A 67 -2.37 -23.01 1.03
CA TYR A 67 -3.24 -23.23 -0.12
C TYR A 67 -2.44 -23.69 -1.35
N GLY A 68 -2.74 -24.89 -1.83
CA GLY A 68 -2.04 -25.52 -2.96
C GLY A 68 -0.74 -26.23 -2.57
N PHE A 69 -0.37 -26.25 -1.29
CA PHE A 69 0.72 -27.07 -0.77
C PHE A 69 0.14 -28.38 -0.22
N CYS A 70 0.64 -29.53 -0.69
CA CYS A 70 0.29 -30.82 -0.12
C CYS A 70 0.99 -30.99 1.23
N THR A 71 0.45 -30.39 2.30
CA THR A 71 0.84 -30.76 3.66
C THR A 71 0.25 -32.14 3.92
N GLY A 72 1.06 -33.19 3.70
CA GLY A 72 0.65 -34.58 3.98
C GLY A 72 0.00 -34.66 5.37
N ALA A 73 -1.11 -35.41 5.47
CA ALA A 73 -2.00 -35.43 6.62
C ALA A 73 -1.23 -35.36 7.95
N PHE A 74 -1.51 -34.32 8.75
CA PHE A 74 -1.11 -34.31 10.15
C PHE A 74 -1.72 -35.55 10.80
N LYS A 75 -0.89 -36.58 11.02
CA LYS A 75 -1.26 -37.71 11.86
C LYS A 75 -1.51 -37.14 13.26
N SER A 76 -2.75 -37.28 13.72
CA SER A 76 -3.15 -37.06 15.11
C SER A 76 -2.54 -38.14 16.01
#